data_AF-A0A0C5WN56-F1
#
_entry.id   AF-A0A0C5WN56-F1
#
_cell.length_a   1.000
_cell.length_b   1.000
_cell.length_c   1.000
_cell.angle_alpha   90.00
_cell.angle_beta   90.00
_cell.angle_gamma   90.00
#
_symmetry.space_group_name_H-M   'P 1'
#
loop_
_entity.id
_entity.type
_entity.pdbx_description
1 polymer ?
#
loop_
_entity_poly.entity_id
_entity_poly.type
_entity_poly.pdbx_seq_one_letter_code
_entity_poly.pdbx_strand_id
1 'polypeptide(L)'
;MMLAAMVGAAMLAGCGEELLITAQPIKNVENVHYQDGSLDVYCLTGICQFELSANQDVDLIVVMHYSESRTFDKIEGVSVTGRGGSSVEMHGGNSFQLSLAANEPPSTIQVVDYYRN
;
A
#
# COMPACT_ATOMS: atom_id res chain seq x y z
N MET A 1 40.89 -31.15 -32.40
CA MET A 1 41.20 -29.90 -31.66
C MET A 1 40.25 -28.85 -32.20
N MET A 2 39.20 -28.49 -31.45
CA MET A 2 39.10 -27.25 -30.63
C MET A 2 39.21 -25.99 -31.53
N LEU A 3 38.32 -25.00 -31.53
CA LEU A 3 37.40 -24.53 -30.50
C LEU A 3 36.35 -23.60 -31.16
N ALA A 4 35.12 -23.62 -30.67
CA ALA A 4 34.08 -22.63 -30.93
C ALA A 4 34.38 -21.30 -30.21
N ALA A 5 33.91 -20.18 -30.77
CA ALA A 5 33.85 -18.89 -30.07
C ALA A 5 32.40 -18.41 -30.02
N MET A 6 31.75 -18.61 -28.86
CA MET A 6 30.55 -17.91 -28.42
C MET A 6 30.98 -16.74 -27.54
N VAL A 7 30.64 -15.49 -27.88
CA VAL A 7 30.45 -14.34 -26.96
C VAL A 7 29.67 -13.30 -27.78
N GLY A 8 28.60 -12.64 -27.36
CA GLY A 8 27.94 -12.54 -26.07
C GLY A 8 27.12 -11.25 -26.10
N ALA A 9 25.90 -11.30 -25.57
CA ALA A 9 25.15 -10.14 -25.13
C ALA A 9 24.18 -10.61 -24.05
N ALA A 10 24.74 -10.97 -22.89
CA ALA A 10 23.94 -11.09 -21.69
C ALA A 10 23.51 -9.66 -21.31
N MET A 11 22.21 -9.42 -21.44
CA MET A 11 21.57 -8.20 -21.00
C MET A 11 21.86 -7.99 -19.51
N LEU A 12 22.45 -6.85 -19.17
CA LEU A 12 22.55 -6.36 -17.81
C LEU A 12 21.15 -5.93 -17.36
N ALA A 13 20.33 -6.87 -16.89
CA ALA A 13 19.18 -6.54 -16.05
C ALA A 13 19.74 -6.23 -14.66
N GLY A 14 19.67 -4.96 -14.25
CA GLY A 14 20.11 -4.51 -12.94
C GLY A 14 19.36 -5.25 -11.83
N CYS A 15 20.12 -5.88 -10.92
CA CYS A 15 19.62 -6.48 -9.70
C CYS A 15 19.20 -5.38 -8.71
N GLY A 16 17.96 -4.91 -8.81
CA GLY A 16 17.25 -4.29 -7.68
C GLY A 16 16.31 -5.32 -7.07
N GLU A 17 16.14 -5.30 -5.75
CA GLU A 17 15.07 -6.08 -5.11
C GLU A 17 13.72 -5.53 -5.59
N GLU A 18 12.76 -6.42 -5.87
CA GLU A 18 11.41 -6.03 -6.26
C GLU A 18 10.71 -5.35 -5.07
N LEU A 19 9.93 -4.29 -5.32
CA LEU A 19 9.14 -3.64 -4.29
C LEU A 19 8.07 -4.61 -3.78
N LEU A 20 8.13 -4.91 -2.48
CA LEU A 20 7.17 -5.74 -1.79
C LEU A 20 6.43 -4.89 -0.76
N ILE A 21 5.12 -4.78 -0.93
CA ILE A 21 4.21 -4.23 0.07
C ILE A 21 3.48 -5.38 0.73
N THR A 22 3.51 -5.42 2.05
CA THR A 22 2.68 -6.34 2.83
C THR A 22 1.52 -5.57 3.43
N ALA A 23 0.30 -6.05 3.18
CA ALA A 23 -0.90 -5.52 3.79
C ALA A 23 -1.66 -6.63 4.53
N GLN A 24 -1.94 -6.41 5.82
CA GLN A 24 -2.65 -7.37 6.67
C GLN A 24 -3.95 -6.75 7.19
N PRO A 25 -5.13 -7.29 6.80
CA PRO A 25 -6.40 -6.95 7.42
C PRO A 25 -6.38 -7.19 8.93
N ILE A 26 -6.78 -6.19 9.73
CA ILE A 26 -6.94 -6.36 11.18
C ILE A 26 -8.41 -6.33 11.60
N LYS A 27 -9.18 -5.35 11.13
CA LYS A 27 -10.58 -5.18 11.50
C LYS A 27 -11.39 -4.56 10.37
N ASN A 28 -12.53 -5.18 10.05
CA ASN A 28 -13.51 -4.68 9.06
C ASN A 28 -12.92 -4.37 7.68
N VAL A 29 -11.81 -5.03 7.32
CA VAL A 29 -11.25 -5.00 5.98
C VAL A 29 -11.61 -6.31 5.31
N GLU A 30 -12.33 -6.25 4.20
CA GLU A 30 -12.69 -7.43 3.41
C GLU A 30 -11.51 -7.87 2.54
N ASN A 31 -10.89 -6.91 1.85
CA ASN A 31 -9.78 -7.18 0.95
C ASN A 31 -8.85 -5.96 0.82
N VAL A 32 -7.62 -6.21 0.37
CA VAL A 32 -6.64 -5.20 0.02
C VAL A 32 -5.99 -5.58 -1.31
N HIS A 33 -5.89 -4.63 -2.24
CA HIS A 33 -5.25 -4.83 -3.53
C HIS A 33 -4.18 -3.78 -3.79
N TYR A 34 -2.94 -4.22 -4.03
CA TYR A 34 -1.84 -3.35 -4.42
C TYR A 34 -1.67 -3.38 -5.93
N GLN A 35 -1.64 -2.21 -6.56
CA GLN A 35 -1.36 -2.04 -7.97
C GLN A 35 -0.67 -0.70 -8.22
N ASP A 36 0.51 -0.73 -8.86
CA ASP A 36 1.19 0.46 -9.40
C ASP A 36 1.33 1.64 -8.41
N GLY A 37 1.72 1.38 -7.16
CA GLY A 37 1.88 2.40 -6.12
C GLY A 37 0.58 2.84 -5.43
N SER A 38 -0.55 2.27 -5.83
CA SER A 38 -1.85 2.43 -5.19
C SER A 38 -2.22 1.19 -4.38
N LEU A 39 -2.92 1.40 -3.27
CA LEU A 39 -3.45 0.35 -2.42
C LEU A 39 -4.96 0.57 -2.24
N ASP A 40 -5.77 -0.26 -2.88
CA ASP A 40 -7.21 -0.28 -2.68
C ASP A 40 -7.55 -1.07 -1.42
N VAL A 41 -8.29 -0.46 -0.49
CA VAL A 41 -8.72 -1.08 0.77
C VAL A 41 -10.23 -1.10 0.88
N TYR A 42 -10.81 -2.29 1.00
CA TYR A 42 -12.26 -2.51 1.06
C TYR A 42 -12.76 -2.58 2.51
N CYS A 43 -13.45 -1.53 2.93
CA CYS A 43 -13.82 -1.21 4.30
C CYS A 43 -15.33 -0.97 4.43
N LEU A 44 -16.08 -2.06 4.53
CA LEU A 44 -17.55 -2.08 4.32
C LEU A 44 -18.33 -1.30 5.36
N THR A 45 -17.76 -1.07 6.54
CA THR A 45 -18.40 -0.37 7.65
C THR A 45 -18.06 1.12 7.68
N GLY A 46 -17.14 1.58 6.84
CA GLY A 46 -16.55 2.92 6.92
C GLY A 46 -15.51 3.06 8.04
N ILE A 47 -15.32 2.03 8.88
CA ILE A 47 -14.38 2.06 10.00
C ILE A 47 -13.61 0.75 10.04
N CYS A 48 -12.34 0.81 9.71
CA CYS A 48 -11.47 -0.37 9.60
C CYS A 48 -10.04 -0.09 10.03
N GLN A 49 -9.30 -1.18 10.21
CA GLN A 49 -7.91 -1.19 10.58
C GLN A 49 -7.16 -2.26 9.79
N PHE A 50 -5.94 -1.93 9.37
CA PHE A 50 -5.02 -2.83 8.68
C PHE A 50 -3.58 -2.48 9.04
N GLU A 51 -2.64 -3.37 8.75
CA GLU A 51 -1.21 -3.14 8.91
C GLU A 51 -0.52 -3.07 7.55
N LEU A 52 0.45 -2.18 7.43
CA LEU A 52 1.31 -2.05 6.25
C LEU A 52 2.80 -2.11 6.62
N SER A 53 3.58 -2.76 5.77
CA SER A 53 5.04 -2.67 5.74
C SER A 53 5.56 -2.76 4.31
N ALA A 54 6.80 -2.30 4.10
CA ALA A 54 7.47 -2.34 2.81
C ALA A 54 8.95 -2.76 2.98
N ASN A 55 9.52 -3.43 1.98
CA ASN A 55 10.95 -3.74 1.96
C ASN A 55 11.84 -2.57 1.50
N GLN A 56 11.23 -1.52 0.94
CA GLN A 56 11.88 -0.32 0.41
C GLN A 56 11.06 0.90 0.82
N ASP A 57 11.70 2.08 0.83
CA ASP A 57 11.00 3.34 1.07
C ASP A 57 10.00 3.57 -0.07
N VAL A 58 8.76 3.88 0.29
CA VAL A 58 7.68 4.01 -0.69
C VAL A 58 6.64 5.02 -0.22
N ASP A 59 6.13 5.78 -1.18
CA ASP A 59 4.93 6.58 -1.03
C ASP A 59 3.76 5.83 -1.67
N LEU A 60 2.77 5.45 -0.86
CA LEU A 60 1.58 4.74 -1.31
C LEU A 60 0.38 5.67 -1.33
N ILE A 61 -0.40 5.61 -2.40
CA ILE A 61 -1.75 6.18 -2.39
C ILE A 61 -2.71 5.09 -1.91
N VAL A 62 -3.33 5.30 -0.75
CA VAL A 62 -4.35 4.39 -0.24
C VAL A 62 -5.72 4.90 -0.64
N VAL A 63 -6.49 4.09 -1.37
CA VAL A 63 -7.85 4.40 -1.83
C VAL A 63 -8.84 3.54 -1.05
N MET A 64 -9.81 4.19 -0.44
CA MET A 64 -10.78 3.54 0.43
C MET A 64 -12.09 3.28 -0.31
N HIS A 65 -12.56 2.04 -0.20
CA HIS A 65 -13.77 1.55 -0.87
C HIS A 65 -14.73 0.95 0.14
N TYR A 66 -16.03 1.17 -0.06
CA TYR A 66 -17.07 0.41 0.63
C TYR A 66 -17.34 -0.93 -0.05
N SER A 67 -17.16 -0.99 -1.37
CA SER A 67 -17.28 -2.16 -2.24
C SER A 67 -16.53 -1.91 -3.55
N GLU A 68 -16.39 -2.94 -4.40
CA GLU A 68 -15.81 -2.86 -5.77
C GLU A 68 -16.40 -1.75 -6.66
N SER A 69 -17.60 -1.26 -6.35
CA SER A 69 -18.32 -0.26 -7.14
C SER A 69 -18.56 1.07 -6.43
N ARG A 70 -18.18 1.20 -5.14
CA ARG A 70 -18.43 2.39 -4.34
C ARG A 70 -17.19 2.74 -3.51
N THR A 71 -16.55 3.85 -3.87
CA THR A 71 -15.51 4.47 -3.05
C THR A 71 -16.10 5.10 -1.80
N PHE A 72 -15.25 5.44 -0.83
CA PHE A 72 -15.65 6.32 0.25
C PHE A 72 -16.15 7.67 -0.30
N ASP A 73 -17.07 8.30 0.42
CA ASP A 73 -17.53 9.65 0.09
C ASP A 73 -16.59 10.68 0.72
N LYS A 74 -16.19 10.44 1.98
CA LYS A 74 -15.26 11.29 2.70
C LYS A 74 -14.56 10.55 3.84
N ILE A 75 -13.23 10.54 3.83
CA ILE A 75 -12.42 10.12 4.96
C ILE A 75 -12.44 11.25 5.98
N GLU A 76 -12.94 10.93 7.18
CA GLU A 76 -13.03 11.85 8.31
C GLU A 76 -11.78 11.78 9.20
N GLY A 77 -11.08 10.65 9.19
CA GLY A 77 -9.84 10.50 9.95
C GLY A 77 -9.01 9.31 9.52
N VAL A 78 -7.69 9.51 9.56
CA VAL A 78 -6.67 8.46 9.44
C VAL A 78 -5.76 8.56 10.65
N SER A 79 -5.55 7.43 11.32
CA SER A 79 -4.58 7.30 12.40
C SER A 79 -3.53 6.28 12.00
N VAL A 80 -2.26 6.62 12.21
CA VAL A 80 -1.12 5.73 11.94
C VAL A 80 -0.36 5.52 13.24
N THR A 81 -0.17 4.25 13.60
CA THR A 81 0.59 3.84 14.79
C THR A 81 1.70 2.90 14.36
N GLY A 82 2.95 3.23 14.69
CA GLY A 82 4.12 2.46 14.29
C GLY A 82 5.24 3.37 13.82
N ARG A 83 6.46 2.84 13.71
CA ARG A 83 7.63 3.61 13.27
C ARG A 83 7.80 3.62 11.74
N GLY A 84 7.15 2.69 11.04
CA GLY A 84 7.24 2.59 9.59
C GLY A 84 6.45 3.68 8.85
N GLY A 85 5.30 4.11 9.39
CA GLY A 85 4.47 5.16 8.81
C GLY A 85 4.84 6.54 9.34
N SER A 86 5.32 7.42 8.47
CA SER A 86 5.89 8.71 8.89
C SER A 86 4.98 9.92 8.65
N SER A 87 4.10 9.86 7.64
CA SER A 87 3.20 10.96 7.30
C SER A 87 1.93 10.49 6.61
N VAL A 88 0.85 11.24 6.80
CA VAL A 88 -0.41 11.07 6.06
C VAL A 88 -0.77 12.41 5.43
N GLU A 89 -0.97 12.41 4.13
CA GLU A 89 -1.53 13.53 3.37
C GLU A 89 -2.89 13.10 2.80
N MET A 90 -3.94 13.91 2.98
CA MET A 90 -5.26 13.57 2.44
C MET A 90 -5.33 13.92 0.95
N HIS A 91 -5.73 12.96 0.11
CA HIS A 91 -5.92 13.14 -1.33
C HIS A 91 -7.41 13.02 -1.67
N GLY A 92 -8.07 14.17 -1.81
CA GLY A 92 -9.51 14.20 -2.11
C GLY A 92 -10.37 13.63 -0.97
N GLY A 93 -11.54 13.09 -1.31
CA GLY A 93 -12.49 12.57 -0.34
C GLY A 93 -12.20 11.14 0.11
N ASN A 94 -11.64 10.31 -0.76
CA ASN A 94 -11.61 8.86 -0.58
C ASN A 94 -10.21 8.25 -0.54
N SER A 95 -9.17 9.08 -0.57
CA SER A 95 -7.78 8.59 -0.56
C SER A 95 -6.86 9.42 0.30
N PHE A 96 -5.70 8.85 0.62
CA PHE A 96 -4.62 9.53 1.32
C PHE A 96 -3.29 8.95 0.88
N GLN A 97 -2.24 9.75 0.89
CA GLN A 97 -0.87 9.30 0.70
C GLN A 97 -0.25 8.93 2.04
N LEU A 98 0.49 7.82 2.08
CA LEU A 98 1.21 7.31 3.23
C LEU A 98 2.64 6.95 2.82
N SER A 99 3.62 7.55 3.50
CA SER A 99 5.03 7.17 3.35
C SER A 99 5.36 6.02 4.31
N LEU A 100 5.93 4.94 3.79
CA LEU A 100 6.44 3.80 4.55
C LEU A 100 7.96 3.73 4.45
N ALA A 101 8.62 3.60 5.60
CA ALA A 101 10.05 3.35 5.68
C ALA A 101 10.38 1.86 5.43
N ALA A 102 11.48 1.62 4.72
CA ALA A 102 11.98 0.30 4.39
C ALA A 102 12.28 -0.53 5.64
N ASN A 103 11.83 -1.79 5.66
CA ASN A 103 12.21 -2.81 6.64
C ASN A 103 11.90 -2.46 8.11
N GLU A 104 10.98 -1.52 8.36
CA GLU A 104 10.45 -1.26 9.69
C GLU A 104 9.33 -2.25 10.06
N PRO A 105 9.06 -2.47 11.36
CA PRO A 105 7.88 -3.20 11.79
C PRO A 105 6.59 -2.62 11.17
N PRO A 106 5.57 -3.46 10.93
CA PRO A 106 4.33 -2.99 10.34
C PRO A 106 3.72 -1.83 11.13
N SER A 107 3.23 -0.83 10.39
CA SER A 107 2.46 0.25 10.95
C SER A 107 0.98 -0.11 10.88
N THR A 108 0.26 0.14 11.95
CA THR A 108 -1.19 0.01 12.00
C THR A 108 -1.84 1.29 11.49
N ILE A 109 -2.71 1.15 10.50
CA ILE A 109 -3.52 2.22 9.92
C ILE A 109 -4.96 1.99 10.35
N GLN A 110 -5.60 3.01 10.92
CA GLN A 110 -7.04 3.05 11.16
C GLN A 110 -7.66 4.18 10.34
N VAL A 111 -8.73 3.86 9.62
CA VAL A 111 -9.47 4.81 8.78
C VAL A 111 -10.92 4.89 9.21
N VAL A 112 -11.49 6.10 9.18
CA VAL A 112 -12.86 6.40 9.58
C VAL A 112 -13.56 7.27 8.53
N ASP A 113 -14.74 6.83 8.10
CA ASP A 113 -15.80 7.61 7.46
C ASP A 113 -17.09 7.39 8.28
N TYR A 114 -17.46 8.40 9.06
CA TYR A 114 -18.58 8.32 10.02
C TYR A 114 -19.93 8.69 9.40
N TYR A 115 -19.93 9.53 8.37
CA TYR A 115 -21.15 10.14 7.79
C TYR A 115 -21.51 9.49 6.48
N ARG A 116 -21.83 8.19 6.57
CA ARG A 116 -22.25 7.37 5.43
C ARG A 116 -23.71 7.68 5.12
N ASN A 117 -23.95 8.56 4.15
CA ASN A 117 -25.29 8.78 3.60
C ASN A 117 -25.68 7.65 2.64
#